data_AF-A0A2D7SU69-F1
#
_entry.id   AF-A0A2D7SU69-F1
#
_cell.length_a   1.000
_cell.length_b   1.000
_cell.length_c   1.000
_cell.angle_alpha   90.00
_cell.angle_beta   90.00
_cell.angle_gamma   90.00
#
_symmetry.space_group_name_H-M   'P 1'
#
loop_
_entity.id
_entity.type
_entity.pdbx_description
1 polymer ?
#
loop_
_entity_poly.entity_id
_entity_poly.type
_entity_poly.pdbx_seq_one_letter_code
_entity_poly.pdbx_strand_id
1 'polypeptide(L)'
;MDYKFMERMRELSEDDATGSVAEIYQEIKEYYAAPYVSSLFRHLATYPGLLEWIWKITLPAFQTGLIQNVGWKRVDISALKPLTPLSNEELADMQIDNVSKNMIIETCLTFTRVSPVNLIFAGCMSHLLLGERSDESALNKNEFPLPPCLSPLPKMLPWEDMSESELAVINIFSTTLAGETFIPGIYRILARWPLYLKHVANELGPLLHDPVIIDICETIADKVFYSASEIWGNLDLTEKEPPLDENQKQKVLAAIAAYRGTSPQMVGFGTLLLNALPSNGLNSP
;
A
#
# COMPACT_ATOMS: atom_id res chain seq x y z
N MET A 1 22.49 -15.28 -8.47
CA MET A 1 22.21 -13.88 -8.85
C MET A 1 22.49 -13.06 -7.61
N ASP A 2 23.32 -12.02 -7.68
CA ASP A 2 23.65 -11.24 -6.49
C ASP A 2 22.51 -10.26 -6.20
N TYR A 3 21.65 -10.62 -5.24
CA TYR A 3 20.46 -9.86 -4.88
C TYR A 3 20.78 -8.49 -4.25
N LYS A 4 22.04 -8.24 -3.84
CA LYS A 4 22.45 -6.97 -3.22
C LYS A 4 22.65 -5.83 -4.22
N PHE A 5 22.90 -6.14 -5.51
CA PHE A 5 23.18 -5.13 -6.54
C PHE A 5 22.07 -4.96 -7.58
N MET A 6 20.88 -5.50 -7.33
CA MET A 6 19.73 -5.33 -8.21
C MET A 6 19.22 -3.89 -8.13
N GLU A 7 19.00 -3.27 -9.29
CA GLU A 7 18.43 -1.92 -9.39
C GLU A 7 16.97 -1.94 -8.91
N ARG A 8 16.64 -1.04 -7.98
CA ARG A 8 15.34 -0.99 -7.28
C ARG A 8 14.65 0.31 -7.59
N MET A 9 13.33 0.27 -7.46
CA MET A 9 12.52 1.45 -7.72
C MET A 9 13.04 2.68 -6.98
N ARG A 10 13.15 3.79 -7.71
CA ARG A 10 13.55 5.07 -7.10
C ARG A 10 12.44 5.63 -6.21
N GLU A 11 12.79 5.95 -4.98
CA GLU A 11 11.89 6.51 -3.95
C GLU A 11 12.62 7.62 -3.17
N LEU A 12 11.90 8.67 -2.79
CA LEU A 12 12.37 9.62 -1.77
C LEU A 12 11.91 9.14 -0.40
N SER A 13 12.88 8.75 0.44
CA SER A 13 12.59 8.22 1.78
C SER A 13 11.92 9.26 2.67
N GLU A 14 11.21 8.80 3.70
CA GLU A 14 10.59 9.71 4.67
C GLU A 14 11.61 10.49 5.50
N ASP A 15 12.77 9.89 5.78
CA ASP A 15 13.87 10.50 6.54
C ASP A 15 14.62 11.56 5.69
N ASP A 16 14.62 11.43 4.36
CA ASP A 16 15.26 12.36 3.43
C ASP A 16 14.34 13.47 2.90
N ALA A 17 13.02 13.34 3.11
CA ALA A 17 12.05 14.34 2.68
C ALA A 17 12.27 15.67 3.41
N THR A 18 12.24 16.78 2.67
CA THR A 18 12.37 18.14 3.22
C THR A 18 11.35 19.09 2.58
N GLY A 19 11.13 20.25 3.20
CA GLY A 19 10.23 21.29 2.67
C GLY A 19 8.79 20.79 2.47
N SER A 20 8.18 21.18 1.35
CA SER A 20 6.81 20.82 0.96
C SER A 20 6.55 19.31 0.97
N VAL A 21 7.52 18.50 0.52
CA VAL A 21 7.35 17.05 0.47
C VAL A 21 7.28 16.44 1.88
N ALA A 22 8.08 16.96 2.82
CA ALA A 22 8.01 16.50 4.22
C ALA A 22 6.66 16.85 4.87
N GLU A 23 6.12 18.04 4.57
CA GLU A 23 4.80 18.47 5.04
C GLU A 23 3.71 17.54 4.49
N ILE A 24 3.72 17.27 3.18
CA ILE A 24 2.78 16.34 2.53
C ILE A 24 2.88 14.94 3.13
N TYR A 25 4.09 14.45 3.41
CA TYR A 25 4.27 13.16 4.05
C TYR A 25 3.65 13.08 5.45
N GLN A 26 3.66 14.18 6.22
CA GLN A 26 2.95 14.21 7.50
C GLN A 26 1.45 14.22 7.31
N GLU A 27 0.93 15.03 6.38
CA GLU A 27 -0.51 15.04 6.07
C GLU A 27 -1.00 13.67 5.59
N ILE A 28 -0.22 12.96 4.76
CA ILE A 28 -0.52 11.59 4.34
C ILE A 28 -0.70 10.67 5.55
N LYS A 29 0.22 10.72 6.53
CA LYS A 29 0.13 9.88 7.75
C LYS A 29 -1.10 10.23 8.58
N GLU A 30 -1.40 11.53 8.69
CA GLU A 30 -2.60 12.02 9.38
C GLU A 30 -3.87 11.49 8.72
N TYR A 31 -4.01 11.67 7.39
CA TYR A 31 -5.20 11.26 6.66
C TYR A 31 -5.34 9.76 6.44
N TYR A 32 -4.24 9.01 6.51
CA TYR A 32 -4.29 7.55 6.61
C TYR A 32 -4.69 7.06 7.99
N ALA A 33 -4.53 7.90 9.03
CA ALA A 33 -4.51 7.45 10.41
C ALA A 33 -3.56 6.25 10.58
N ALA A 34 -2.38 6.34 9.98
CA ALA A 34 -1.33 5.32 10.05
C ALA A 34 0.06 5.96 9.86
N PRO A 35 1.09 5.51 10.59
CA PRO A 35 2.42 6.11 10.56
C PRO A 35 3.25 5.58 9.38
N TYR A 36 2.75 5.73 8.15
CA TYR A 36 3.36 5.18 6.96
C TYR A 36 3.07 6.01 5.70
N VAL A 37 4.10 6.28 4.90
CA VAL A 37 3.96 6.83 3.55
C VAL A 37 4.23 5.73 2.53
N SER A 38 3.27 5.49 1.63
CA SER A 38 3.38 4.40 0.67
C SER A 38 4.42 4.67 -0.42
N SER A 39 4.97 3.59 -0.98
CA SER A 39 5.91 3.67 -2.09
C SER A 39 5.39 4.42 -3.32
N LEU A 40 4.06 4.49 -3.50
CA LEU A 40 3.48 5.30 -4.56
C LEU A 40 3.85 6.78 -4.35
N PHE A 41 3.52 7.33 -3.18
CA PHE A 41 3.84 8.73 -2.83
C PHE A 41 5.34 8.98 -2.84
N ARG A 42 6.14 8.04 -2.32
CA ARG A 42 7.60 8.16 -2.32
C ARG A 42 8.22 8.13 -3.70
N HIS A 43 7.64 7.39 -4.63
CA HIS A 43 8.05 7.39 -6.02
C HIS A 43 7.64 8.70 -6.71
N LEU A 44 6.41 9.19 -6.51
CA LEU A 44 5.94 10.45 -7.08
C LEU A 44 6.79 11.65 -6.65
N ALA A 45 7.26 11.66 -5.40
CA ALA A 45 8.18 12.67 -4.87
C ALA A 45 9.55 12.73 -5.58
N THR A 46 9.90 11.73 -6.40
CA THR A 46 11.14 11.76 -7.19
C THR A 46 11.01 12.62 -8.46
N TYR A 47 9.79 13.03 -8.83
CA TYR A 47 9.51 13.95 -9.92
C TYR A 47 9.24 15.36 -9.35
N PRO A 48 10.06 16.37 -9.69
CA PRO A 48 9.92 17.72 -9.10
C PRO A 48 8.52 18.29 -9.25
N GLY A 49 7.87 18.64 -8.14
CA GLY A 49 6.55 19.27 -8.09
C GLY A 49 5.37 18.33 -8.35
N LEU A 50 5.60 17.08 -8.77
CA LEU A 50 4.52 16.17 -9.13
C LEU A 50 3.65 15.80 -7.92
N LEU A 51 4.30 15.46 -6.81
CA LEU A 51 3.59 15.10 -5.57
C LEU A 51 2.79 16.29 -5.05
N GLU A 52 3.40 17.48 -5.00
CA GLU A 52 2.73 18.72 -4.60
C GLU A 52 1.50 19.01 -5.44
N TRP A 53 1.62 18.87 -6.76
CA TRP A 53 0.53 19.10 -7.71
C TRP A 53 -0.65 18.16 -7.46
N ILE A 54 -0.43 16.84 -7.44
CA ILE A 54 -1.54 15.88 -7.27
C ILE A 54 -2.10 15.91 -5.84
N TRP A 55 -1.27 16.19 -4.85
CA TRP A 55 -1.70 16.30 -3.46
C TRP A 55 -2.66 17.47 -3.29
N LYS A 56 -2.32 18.65 -3.82
CA LYS A 56 -3.21 19.82 -3.81
C LYS A 56 -4.58 19.51 -4.41
N ILE A 57 -4.61 18.83 -5.56
CA ILE A 57 -5.86 18.45 -6.25
C ILE A 57 -6.72 17.52 -5.39
N THR A 58 -6.10 16.56 -4.72
CA THR A 58 -6.81 15.48 -3.99
C THR A 58 -7.06 15.80 -2.51
N LEU A 59 -6.37 16.79 -1.95
CA LEU A 59 -6.42 17.17 -0.54
C LEU A 59 -7.84 17.45 -0.02
N PRO A 60 -8.75 18.14 -0.74
CA PRO A 60 -10.11 18.36 -0.22
C PRO A 60 -10.89 17.04 -0.02
N ALA A 61 -10.66 16.03 -0.87
CA ALA A 61 -11.24 14.70 -0.69
C ALA A 61 -10.62 13.93 0.50
N PHE A 62 -9.34 14.15 0.80
CA PHE A 62 -8.69 13.63 2.00
C PHE A 62 -9.21 14.29 3.29
N GLN A 63 -9.37 15.62 3.28
CA GLN A 63 -9.84 16.41 4.42
C GLN A 63 -11.23 16.00 4.90
N THR A 64 -12.12 15.69 3.96
CA THR A 64 -13.48 15.22 4.26
C THR A 64 -13.54 13.74 4.63
N GLY A 65 -12.44 12.99 4.49
CA GLY A 65 -12.42 11.54 4.70
C GLY A 65 -13.07 10.73 3.56
N LEU A 66 -13.48 11.38 2.47
CA LEU A 66 -14.24 10.75 1.40
C LEU A 66 -13.43 9.70 0.66
N ILE A 67 -12.19 10.02 0.28
CA ILE A 67 -11.31 9.09 -0.45
C ILE A 67 -11.04 7.82 0.36
N GLN A 68 -10.85 7.97 1.67
CA GLN A 68 -10.64 6.86 2.59
C GLN A 68 -11.89 5.97 2.67
N ASN A 69 -13.06 6.58 2.93
CA ASN A 69 -14.32 5.88 3.06
C ASN A 69 -14.73 5.15 1.76
N VAL A 70 -14.53 5.76 0.60
CA VAL A 70 -14.79 5.09 -0.69
C VAL A 70 -13.84 3.91 -0.87
N GLY A 71 -12.53 4.10 -0.67
CA GLY A 71 -11.54 3.02 -0.79
C GLY A 71 -11.89 1.82 0.09
N TRP A 72 -12.16 2.04 1.38
CA TRP A 72 -12.46 0.96 2.33
C TRP A 72 -13.77 0.22 2.02
N LYS A 73 -14.81 0.92 1.57
CA LYS A 73 -16.12 0.30 1.24
C LYS A 73 -16.08 -0.58 0.00
N ARG A 74 -15.11 -0.38 -0.89
CA ARG A 74 -14.99 -1.08 -2.17
C ARG A 74 -14.16 -2.36 -2.09
N VAL A 75 -13.46 -2.56 -0.97
CA VAL A 75 -12.71 -3.79 -0.71
C VAL A 75 -13.67 -4.92 -0.36
N ASP A 76 -13.59 -6.01 -1.11
CA ASP A 76 -14.29 -7.26 -0.83
C ASP A 76 -13.33 -8.45 -1.02
N ILE A 77 -12.91 -9.03 0.09
CA ILE A 77 -11.97 -10.16 0.12
C ILE A 77 -12.67 -11.51 0.31
N SER A 78 -14.00 -11.56 0.28
CA SER A 78 -14.77 -12.76 0.61
C SER A 78 -14.48 -13.96 -0.30
N ALA A 79 -13.99 -13.70 -1.52
CA ALA A 79 -13.57 -14.71 -2.48
C ALA A 79 -12.19 -15.34 -2.16
N LEU A 80 -11.37 -14.71 -1.30
CA LEU A 80 -10.09 -15.26 -0.89
C LEU A 80 -10.27 -16.34 0.16
N LYS A 81 -9.63 -17.50 -0.07
CA LYS A 81 -9.60 -18.58 0.92
C LYS A 81 -8.78 -18.15 2.15
N PRO A 82 -9.28 -18.37 3.38
CA PRO A 82 -8.49 -18.15 4.59
C PRO A 82 -7.21 -19.00 4.61
N LEU A 83 -6.15 -18.45 5.20
CA LEU A 83 -4.95 -19.21 5.55
C LEU A 83 -5.21 -20.09 6.76
N THR A 84 -4.33 -21.07 6.98
CA THR A 84 -4.36 -21.91 8.17
C THR A 84 -4.07 -21.04 9.41
N PRO A 85 -4.93 -21.04 10.45
CA PRO A 85 -4.65 -20.30 11.67
C PRO A 85 -3.41 -20.84 12.40
N LEU A 86 -2.61 -19.94 12.94
CA LEU A 86 -1.42 -20.23 13.73
C LEU A 86 -1.76 -20.35 15.22
N SER A 87 -1.19 -21.35 15.88
CA SER A 87 -1.17 -21.50 17.33
C SER A 87 -0.10 -20.61 17.98
N ASN A 88 -0.21 -20.40 19.30
CA ASN A 88 0.83 -19.67 20.03
C ASN A 88 2.15 -20.46 20.07
N GLU A 89 2.08 -21.79 20.05
CA GLU A 89 3.23 -22.69 19.97
C GLU A 89 3.98 -22.52 18.64
N GLU A 90 3.27 -22.50 17.51
CA GLU A 90 3.88 -22.25 16.20
C GLU A 90 4.53 -20.88 16.10
N LEU A 91 3.90 -19.85 16.69
CA LEU A 91 4.51 -18.52 16.80
C LEU A 91 5.80 -18.56 17.63
N ALA A 92 5.80 -19.26 18.77
CA ALA A 92 6.98 -19.40 19.61
C ALA A 92 8.11 -20.15 18.90
N ASP A 93 7.81 -21.20 18.14
CA ASP A 93 8.78 -21.93 17.31
C ASP A 93 9.40 -21.03 16.22
N MET A 94 8.64 -20.05 15.73
CA MET A 94 9.12 -18.99 14.82
C MET A 94 9.78 -17.80 15.53
N GLN A 95 9.99 -17.90 16.85
CA GLN A 95 10.58 -16.86 17.70
C GLN A 95 9.76 -15.55 17.73
N ILE A 96 8.44 -15.66 17.58
CA ILE A 96 7.51 -14.55 17.69
C ILE A 96 6.98 -14.49 19.12
N ASP A 97 7.45 -13.51 19.88
CA ASP A 97 6.88 -13.16 21.18
C ASP A 97 5.63 -12.26 21.02
N ASN A 98 4.97 -11.93 22.13
CA ASN A 98 3.76 -11.09 22.09
C ASN A 98 4.03 -9.67 21.56
N VAL A 99 5.22 -9.12 21.78
CA VAL A 99 5.61 -7.80 21.27
C VAL A 99 5.73 -7.85 19.75
N SER A 100 6.46 -8.84 19.23
CA SER A 100 6.62 -9.10 17.80
C SER A 100 5.28 -9.39 17.13
N LYS A 101 4.43 -10.21 17.77
CA LYS A 101 3.08 -10.50 17.28
C LYS A 101 2.26 -9.22 17.12
N ASN A 102 2.26 -8.34 18.12
CA ASN A 102 1.56 -7.06 18.02
C ASN A 102 2.13 -6.17 16.91
N MET A 103 3.45 -6.14 16.72
CA MET A 103 4.07 -5.40 15.60
C MET A 103 3.67 -5.98 14.23
N ILE A 104 3.56 -7.31 14.10
CA ILE A 104 3.08 -7.97 12.88
C ILE A 104 1.61 -7.60 12.62
N ILE A 105 0.76 -7.61 13.66
CA ILE A 105 -0.65 -7.19 13.57
C ILE A 105 -0.75 -5.75 13.08
N GLU A 106 -0.03 -4.81 13.70
CA GLU A 106 -0.02 -3.39 13.33
C GLU A 106 0.51 -3.16 11.91
N THR A 107 1.51 -3.95 11.50
CA THR A 107 2.00 -3.97 10.12
C THR A 107 0.88 -4.36 9.16
N CYS A 108 0.20 -5.48 9.39
CA CYS A 108 -0.90 -5.94 8.54
C CYS A 108 -2.04 -4.92 8.50
N LEU A 109 -2.46 -4.40 9.66
CA LEU A 109 -3.50 -3.36 9.77
C LEU A 109 -3.13 -2.08 9.00
N THR A 110 -1.86 -1.69 9.00
CA THR A 110 -1.42 -0.51 8.26
C THR A 110 -1.60 -0.73 6.77
N PHE A 111 -1.15 -1.86 6.23
CA PHE A 111 -1.25 -2.10 4.79
C PHE A 111 -2.69 -2.34 4.33
N THR A 112 -3.55 -2.96 5.13
CA THR A 112 -4.97 -3.09 4.80
C THR A 112 -5.70 -1.74 4.84
N ARG A 113 -5.25 -0.80 5.69
CA ARG A 113 -5.80 0.56 5.78
C ARG A 113 -5.38 1.45 4.62
N VAL A 114 -4.09 1.49 4.29
CA VAL A 114 -3.55 2.46 3.32
C VAL A 114 -3.73 2.03 1.87
N SER A 115 -3.66 0.74 1.58
CA SER A 115 -3.63 0.23 0.20
C SER A 115 -4.89 0.57 -0.62
N PRO A 116 -6.12 0.51 -0.07
CA PRO A 116 -7.31 0.93 -0.81
C PRO A 116 -7.34 2.44 -1.10
N VAL A 117 -6.83 3.25 -0.16
CA VAL A 117 -6.74 4.71 -0.32
C VAL A 117 -5.73 5.06 -1.42
N ASN A 118 -4.58 4.38 -1.44
CA ASN A 118 -3.61 4.50 -2.52
C ASN A 118 -4.22 4.16 -3.89
N LEU A 119 -5.07 3.14 -3.98
CA LEU A 119 -5.72 2.73 -5.24
C LEU A 119 -6.70 3.80 -5.75
N ILE A 120 -7.51 4.41 -4.88
CA ILE A 120 -8.39 5.51 -5.28
C ILE A 120 -7.55 6.70 -5.76
N PHE A 121 -6.53 7.07 -5.00
CA PHE A 121 -5.62 8.17 -5.36
C PHE A 121 -4.94 7.93 -6.72
N ALA A 122 -4.45 6.71 -6.95
CA ALA A 122 -3.86 6.31 -8.22
C ALA A 122 -4.88 6.37 -9.38
N GLY A 123 -6.14 6.01 -9.12
CA GLY A 123 -7.25 6.16 -10.05
C GLY A 123 -7.46 7.62 -10.45
N CYS A 124 -7.56 8.53 -9.48
CA CYS A 124 -7.67 9.97 -9.73
C CYS A 124 -6.52 10.48 -10.58
N MET A 125 -5.28 10.13 -10.20
CA MET A 125 -4.10 10.54 -10.94
C MET A 125 -4.10 10.00 -12.38
N SER A 126 -4.49 8.74 -12.59
CA SER A 126 -4.60 8.16 -13.93
C SER A 126 -5.59 8.91 -14.80
N HIS A 127 -6.79 9.20 -14.28
CA HIS A 127 -7.80 9.97 -14.99
C HIS A 127 -7.29 11.38 -15.38
N LEU A 128 -6.65 12.07 -14.44
CA LEU A 128 -6.09 13.41 -14.68
C LEU A 128 -4.99 13.38 -15.76
N LEU A 129 -4.04 12.44 -15.67
CA LEU A 129 -2.95 12.32 -16.63
C LEU A 129 -3.46 11.94 -18.03
N LEU A 130 -4.46 11.07 -18.14
CA LEU A 130 -5.04 10.66 -19.42
C LEU A 130 -5.98 11.73 -20.02
N GLY A 131 -6.30 12.78 -19.27
CA GLY A 131 -7.24 13.82 -19.69
C GLY A 131 -8.66 13.27 -19.88
N GLU A 132 -9.01 12.22 -19.13
CA GLU A 132 -10.32 11.60 -19.22
C GLU A 132 -11.37 12.57 -18.67
N ARG A 133 -12.50 12.67 -19.39
CA ARG A 133 -13.65 13.43 -18.90
C ARG A 133 -14.41 12.55 -17.92
N SER A 134 -14.25 12.81 -16.63
CA SER A 134 -15.10 12.22 -15.62
C SER A 134 -16.38 13.03 -15.47
N ASP A 135 -17.47 12.33 -15.16
CA ASP A 135 -18.71 12.97 -14.77
C ASP A 135 -18.42 13.82 -13.52
N GLU A 136 -18.77 15.10 -13.54
CA GLU A 136 -18.73 15.95 -12.35
C GLU A 136 -19.84 15.49 -11.42
N SER A 137 -19.62 14.32 -10.79
CA SER A 137 -20.50 13.78 -9.76
C SER A 137 -20.74 14.89 -8.73
N ALA A 138 -21.99 15.04 -8.29
CA ALA A 138 -22.35 16.12 -7.40
C ALA A 138 -21.46 16.09 -6.15
N LEU A 139 -20.82 17.23 -5.84
CA LEU A 139 -19.99 17.43 -4.65
C LEU A 139 -20.60 16.73 -3.44
N ASN A 140 -19.86 15.78 -2.87
CA ASN A 140 -20.28 15.11 -1.65
C ASN A 140 -19.97 16.02 -0.46
N LYS A 141 -21.02 16.41 0.28
CA LYS A 141 -20.91 17.31 1.46
C LYS A 141 -20.79 16.55 2.78
N ASN A 142 -20.81 15.22 2.76
CA ASN A 142 -20.66 14.43 3.97
C ASN A 142 -19.21 14.43 4.42
N GLU A 143 -19.01 14.51 5.73
CA GLU A 143 -17.72 14.26 6.37
C GLU A 143 -17.67 12.83 6.88
N PHE A 144 -16.52 12.20 6.72
CA PHE A 144 -16.24 10.83 7.14
C PHE A 144 -15.08 10.87 8.15
N PRO A 145 -15.35 10.71 9.45
CA PRO A 145 -14.31 10.81 10.46
C PRO A 145 -13.28 9.69 10.27
N LEU A 146 -12.00 10.04 10.48
CA LEU A 146 -10.92 9.08 10.43
C LEU A 146 -10.96 8.14 11.66
N PRO A 147 -10.56 6.87 11.51
CA PRO A 147 -10.40 5.97 12.64
C PRO A 147 -9.22 6.41 13.52
N PRO A 148 -9.07 5.84 14.74
CA PRO A 148 -7.88 6.02 15.55
C PRO A 148 -6.60 5.66 14.79
N CYS A 149 -5.54 6.43 15.00
CA CYS A 149 -4.24 6.19 14.39
C CYS A 149 -3.66 4.84 14.82
N LEU A 150 -3.07 4.10 13.88
CA LEU A 150 -2.36 2.85 14.18
C LEU A 150 -1.05 3.11 14.92
N SER A 151 -0.56 2.06 15.57
CA SER A 151 0.71 2.11 16.29
C SER A 151 1.90 2.32 15.33
N PRO A 152 3.01 2.92 15.80
CA PRO A 152 4.25 3.03 15.04
C PRO A 152 4.72 1.70 14.44
N LEU A 153 5.11 1.72 13.18
CA LEU A 153 5.66 0.55 12.50
C LEU A 153 7.15 0.36 12.80
N PRO A 154 7.65 -0.88 12.83
CA PRO A 154 9.08 -1.14 12.75
C PRO A 154 9.67 -0.59 11.45
N LYS A 155 10.90 -0.09 11.49
CA LYS A 155 11.63 0.28 10.27
C LYS A 155 11.82 -0.94 9.37
N MET A 156 11.68 -0.73 8.05
CA MET A 156 12.04 -1.73 7.03
C MET A 156 13.50 -2.17 7.22
N LEU A 157 13.78 -3.48 7.11
CA LEU A 157 15.12 -4.00 7.30
C LEU A 157 16.05 -3.56 6.14
N PRO A 158 17.21 -2.93 6.38
CA PRO A 158 18.18 -2.61 5.33
C PRO A 158 18.58 -3.85 4.52
N TRP A 159 18.95 -3.67 3.25
CA TRP A 159 19.26 -4.81 2.36
C TRP A 159 20.58 -5.50 2.74
N GLU A 160 21.52 -4.71 3.21
CA GLU A 160 22.84 -5.09 3.69
C GLU A 160 22.78 -5.98 4.94
N ASP A 161 21.73 -5.81 5.74
CA ASP A 161 21.49 -6.53 7.00
C ASP A 161 20.90 -7.92 6.78
N MET A 162 20.47 -8.27 5.55
CA MET A 162 19.95 -9.59 5.22
C MET A 162 21.04 -10.54 4.71
N SER A 163 21.01 -11.78 5.20
CA SER A 163 21.75 -12.92 4.68
C SER A 163 21.27 -13.33 3.28
N GLU A 164 22.07 -14.11 2.57
CA GLU A 164 21.69 -14.63 1.24
C GLU A 164 20.41 -15.47 1.29
N SER A 165 20.21 -16.26 2.35
CA SER A 165 18.99 -17.05 2.53
C SER A 165 17.76 -16.18 2.78
N GLU A 166 17.89 -15.10 3.55
CA GLU A 166 16.79 -14.15 3.77
C GLU A 166 16.45 -13.38 2.51
N LEU A 167 17.47 -12.98 1.74
CA LEU A 167 17.29 -12.38 0.42
C LEU A 167 16.57 -13.34 -0.53
N ALA A 168 16.92 -14.63 -0.55
CA ALA A 168 16.22 -15.61 -1.38
C ALA A 168 14.72 -15.72 -1.01
N VAL A 169 14.39 -15.69 0.29
CA VAL A 169 13.00 -15.75 0.74
C VAL A 169 12.23 -14.47 0.40
N ILE A 170 12.77 -13.28 0.70
CA ILE A 170 12.04 -12.03 0.45
C ILE A 170 11.82 -11.78 -1.05
N ASN A 171 12.70 -12.28 -1.92
CA ASN A 171 12.55 -12.15 -3.37
C ASN A 171 11.41 -13.00 -3.96
N ILE A 172 10.79 -13.92 -3.20
CA ILE A 172 9.52 -14.57 -3.59
C ILE A 172 8.43 -13.50 -3.78
N PHE A 173 8.48 -12.41 -3.03
CA PHE A 173 7.54 -11.29 -3.12
C PHE A 173 8.00 -10.20 -4.07
N SER A 174 9.07 -10.44 -4.85
CA SER A 174 9.55 -9.48 -5.82
C SER A 174 8.57 -9.34 -6.98
N THR A 175 8.42 -8.12 -7.43
CA THR A 175 7.63 -7.75 -8.60
C THR A 175 8.33 -6.61 -9.32
N THR A 176 7.74 -6.13 -10.39
CA THR A 176 8.28 -5.04 -11.20
C THR A 176 7.38 -3.83 -11.09
N LEU A 177 7.96 -2.68 -10.75
CA LEU A 177 7.28 -1.39 -10.70
C LEU A 177 8.08 -0.40 -11.54
N ALA A 178 7.46 0.15 -12.58
CA ALA A 178 8.12 1.03 -13.56
C ALA A 178 9.39 0.42 -14.22
N GLY A 179 9.44 -0.91 -14.38
CA GLY A 179 10.60 -1.62 -14.95
C GLY A 179 11.72 -1.93 -13.95
N GLU A 180 11.59 -1.48 -12.71
CA GLU A 180 12.56 -1.69 -11.63
C GLU A 180 12.04 -2.75 -10.66
N THR A 181 12.95 -3.44 -9.97
CA THR A 181 12.51 -4.44 -8.99
C THR A 181 11.95 -3.76 -7.76
N PHE A 182 10.80 -4.25 -7.31
CA PHE A 182 10.07 -3.75 -6.16
C PHE A 182 9.67 -4.90 -5.25
N ILE A 183 9.75 -4.67 -3.93
CA ILE A 183 9.22 -5.57 -2.91
C ILE A 183 8.31 -4.73 -2.02
N PRO A 184 7.02 -5.09 -1.90
CA PRO A 184 6.07 -4.33 -1.09
C PRO A 184 6.52 -4.15 0.37
N GLY A 185 6.21 -2.98 0.93
CA GLY A 185 6.67 -2.56 2.26
C GLY A 185 6.29 -3.54 3.39
N ILE A 186 5.15 -4.22 3.29
CA ILE A 186 4.72 -5.24 4.26
C ILE A 186 5.79 -6.33 4.41
N TYR A 187 6.27 -6.90 3.31
CA TYR A 187 7.26 -7.97 3.32
C TYR A 187 8.65 -7.46 3.77
N ARG A 188 8.98 -6.21 3.46
CA ARG A 188 10.20 -5.53 3.95
C ARG A 188 10.22 -5.37 5.47
N ILE A 189 9.06 -5.14 6.08
CA ILE A 189 8.93 -5.07 7.55
C ILE A 189 8.91 -6.48 8.15
N LEU A 190 8.17 -7.41 7.54
CA LEU A 190 8.09 -8.80 8.01
C LEU A 190 9.44 -9.53 7.93
N ALA A 191 10.36 -9.11 7.06
CA ALA A 191 11.73 -9.62 6.98
C ALA A 191 12.53 -9.51 8.28
N ARG A 192 12.09 -8.67 9.23
CA ARG A 192 12.65 -8.63 10.59
C ARG A 192 12.45 -9.93 11.38
N TRP A 193 11.52 -10.77 10.97
CA TRP A 193 11.26 -12.08 11.57
C TRP A 193 11.45 -13.18 10.52
N PRO A 194 12.68 -13.65 10.27
CA PRO A 194 13.01 -14.51 9.13
C PRO A 194 12.23 -15.83 9.08
N LEU A 195 12.01 -16.48 10.23
CA LEU A 195 11.24 -17.73 10.31
C LEU A 195 9.76 -17.49 9.97
N TYR A 196 9.19 -16.39 10.46
CA TYR A 196 7.83 -15.99 10.11
C TYR A 196 7.72 -15.59 8.63
N LEU A 197 8.66 -14.80 8.09
CA LEU A 197 8.65 -14.48 6.66
C LEU A 197 8.75 -15.73 5.78
N LYS A 198 9.54 -16.73 6.18
CA LYS A 198 9.61 -18.01 5.49
C LYS A 198 8.27 -18.76 5.52
N HIS A 199 7.57 -18.77 6.66
CA HIS A 199 6.22 -19.32 6.74
C HIS A 199 5.26 -18.56 5.81
N VAL A 200 5.26 -17.23 5.85
CA VAL A 200 4.46 -16.38 4.95
C VAL A 200 4.77 -16.66 3.48
N ALA A 201 6.03 -16.86 3.12
CA ALA A 201 6.43 -17.19 1.75
C ALA A 201 5.94 -18.58 1.31
N ASN A 202 5.87 -19.56 2.22
CA ASN A 202 5.32 -20.87 1.91
C ASN A 202 3.80 -20.82 1.68
N GLU A 203 3.07 -20.02 2.48
CA GLU A 203 1.61 -19.89 2.37
C GLU A 203 1.19 -19.01 1.19
N LEU A 204 1.82 -17.85 1.02
CA LEU A 204 1.43 -16.85 0.01
C LEU A 204 2.19 -16.98 -1.31
N GLY A 205 3.40 -17.52 -1.31
CA GLY A 205 4.22 -17.67 -2.52
C GLY A 205 3.51 -18.38 -3.67
N PRO A 206 2.84 -19.54 -3.43
CA PRO A 206 2.03 -20.19 -4.44
C PRO A 206 0.85 -19.33 -4.92
N LEU A 207 0.23 -18.56 -4.03
CA LEU A 207 -0.94 -17.73 -4.33
C LEU A 207 -0.59 -16.52 -5.23
N LEU A 208 0.64 -16.02 -5.17
CA LEU A 208 1.13 -14.95 -6.05
C LEU A 208 1.13 -15.34 -7.55
N HIS A 209 1.11 -16.65 -7.83
CA HIS A 209 1.15 -17.20 -9.18
C HIS A 209 -0.12 -17.97 -9.55
N ASP A 210 -1.10 -18.05 -8.65
CA ASP A 210 -2.37 -18.72 -8.90
C ASP A 210 -3.28 -17.82 -9.75
N PRO A 211 -3.67 -18.23 -10.98
CA PRO A 211 -4.51 -17.41 -11.85
C PRO A 211 -5.86 -17.01 -11.24
N VAL A 212 -6.45 -17.86 -10.38
CA VAL A 212 -7.72 -17.56 -9.71
C VAL A 212 -7.52 -16.47 -8.66
N ILE A 213 -6.43 -16.54 -7.90
CA ILE A 213 -6.11 -15.51 -6.90
C ILE A 213 -5.76 -14.18 -7.57
N ILE A 214 -5.04 -14.22 -8.70
CA ILE A 214 -4.72 -13.05 -9.50
C ILE A 214 -6.02 -12.38 -9.98
N ASP A 215 -6.96 -13.13 -10.57
CA ASP A 215 -8.25 -12.62 -11.04
C ASP A 215 -9.10 -11.99 -9.90
N ILE A 216 -9.10 -12.62 -8.72
CA ILE A 216 -9.76 -12.06 -7.53
C ILE A 216 -9.10 -10.73 -7.12
N CYS A 217 -7.77 -10.68 -7.09
CA CYS A 217 -7.03 -9.46 -6.74
C CYS A 217 -7.26 -8.35 -7.79
N GLU A 218 -7.28 -8.67 -9.08
CA GLU A 218 -7.61 -7.74 -10.15
C GLU A 218 -9.02 -7.20 -10.02
N THR A 219 -10.00 -8.06 -9.69
CA THR A 219 -11.38 -7.64 -9.44
C THR A 219 -11.48 -6.67 -8.26
N ILE A 220 -10.76 -6.93 -7.16
CA ILE A 220 -10.69 -6.01 -6.02
C ILE A 220 -10.07 -4.68 -6.45
N ALA A 221 -8.96 -4.73 -7.18
CA ALA A 221 -8.29 -3.53 -7.66
C ALA A 221 -9.16 -2.71 -8.63
N ASP A 222 -9.90 -3.36 -9.54
CA ASP A 222 -10.83 -2.69 -10.47
C ASP A 222 -11.90 -1.95 -9.68
N LYS A 223 -12.58 -2.64 -8.76
CA LYS A 223 -13.64 -2.07 -7.95
C LYS A 223 -13.16 -0.85 -7.16
N VAL A 224 -11.97 -0.92 -6.56
CA VAL A 224 -11.43 0.21 -5.79
C VAL A 224 -10.95 1.31 -6.74
N PHE A 225 -10.08 1.00 -7.70
CA PHE A 225 -9.44 1.99 -8.58
C PHE A 225 -10.46 2.82 -9.38
N TYR A 226 -11.45 2.18 -10.00
CA TYR A 226 -12.45 2.89 -10.81
C TYR A 226 -13.50 3.66 -9.99
N SER A 227 -13.60 3.39 -8.67
CA SER A 227 -14.37 4.23 -7.75
C SER A 227 -13.75 5.61 -7.51
N ALA A 228 -12.57 5.92 -8.08
CA ALA A 228 -12.04 7.28 -8.13
C ALA A 228 -13.00 8.29 -8.78
N SER A 229 -13.84 7.84 -9.72
CA SER A 229 -14.90 8.67 -10.32
C SER A 229 -15.94 9.18 -9.30
N GLU A 230 -16.15 8.45 -8.19
CA GLU A 230 -17.12 8.82 -7.16
C GLU A 230 -16.66 10.02 -6.31
N ILE A 231 -15.37 10.35 -6.34
CA ILE A 231 -14.81 11.47 -5.57
C ILE A 231 -14.45 12.67 -6.44
N TRP A 232 -14.71 12.60 -7.75
CA TRP A 232 -14.26 13.60 -8.72
C TRP A 232 -14.81 15.00 -8.43
N GLY A 233 -16.07 15.11 -8.01
CA GLY A 233 -16.69 16.38 -7.61
C GLY A 233 -16.06 17.05 -6.37
N ASN A 234 -15.20 16.35 -5.64
CA ASN A 234 -14.49 16.84 -4.45
C ASN A 234 -13.01 17.15 -4.72
N LEU A 235 -12.54 17.10 -5.98
CA LEU A 235 -11.17 17.45 -6.34
C LEU A 235 -11.04 18.96 -6.62
N ASP A 236 -9.89 19.55 -6.27
CA ASP A 236 -9.53 20.91 -6.68
C ASP A 236 -8.87 20.90 -8.06
N LEU A 237 -9.68 21.10 -9.10
CA LEU A 237 -9.23 21.08 -10.51
C LEU A 237 -8.75 22.44 -11.02
N THR A 238 -8.35 23.36 -10.13
CA THR A 238 -7.84 24.69 -10.52
C THR A 238 -6.54 24.61 -11.32
N GLU A 239 -5.61 23.74 -10.93
CA GLU A 239 -4.36 23.48 -11.65
C GLU A 239 -4.46 22.20 -12.48
N LYS A 240 -4.58 22.34 -13.80
CA LYS A 240 -4.85 21.20 -14.69
C LYS A 240 -3.61 20.51 -15.24
N GLU A 241 -2.55 21.25 -15.50
CA GLU A 241 -1.39 20.72 -16.20
C GLU A 241 -0.41 20.07 -15.21
N PRO A 242 -0.09 18.77 -15.35
CA PRO A 242 0.89 18.12 -14.51
C PRO A 242 2.30 18.64 -14.83
N PRO A 243 3.21 18.73 -13.84
CA PRO A 243 4.60 19.16 -14.04
C PRO A 243 5.45 17.99 -14.61
N LEU A 244 5.00 17.39 -15.71
CA LEU A 244 5.65 16.25 -16.35
C LEU A 244 5.80 16.48 -17.86
N ASP A 245 6.94 16.06 -18.40
CA ASP A 245 7.04 15.81 -19.84
C ASP A 245 6.32 14.51 -20.23
N GLU A 246 6.10 14.29 -21.53
CA GLU A 246 5.34 13.13 -22.02
C GLU A 246 6.01 11.80 -21.64
N ASN A 247 7.34 11.73 -21.62
CA ASN A 247 8.05 10.51 -21.24
C ASN A 247 7.93 10.22 -19.74
N GLN A 248 8.02 11.24 -18.89
CA GLN A 248 7.76 11.14 -17.45
C GLN A 248 6.32 10.73 -17.18
N LYS A 249 5.35 11.32 -17.89
CA LYS A 249 3.94 10.94 -17.82
C LYS A 249 3.73 9.45 -18.12
N GLN A 250 4.32 8.93 -19.19
CA GLN A 250 4.21 7.50 -19.52
C GLN A 250 4.82 6.60 -18.44
N LYS A 251 5.96 6.99 -17.85
CA LYS A 251 6.57 6.26 -16.73
C LYS A 251 5.71 6.26 -15.48
N VAL A 252 5.11 7.40 -15.14
CA VAL A 252 4.19 7.53 -14.00
C VAL A 252 2.92 6.69 -14.21
N LEU A 253 2.34 6.70 -15.42
CA LEU A 253 1.21 5.84 -15.76
C LEU A 253 1.56 4.35 -15.65
N ALA A 254 2.75 3.95 -16.10
CA ALA A 254 3.23 2.58 -15.94
C ALA A 254 3.44 2.21 -14.46
N ALA A 255 3.93 3.15 -13.64
CA ALA A 255 4.05 2.96 -12.19
C ALA A 255 2.69 2.78 -11.53
N ILE A 256 1.69 3.60 -11.89
CA ILE A 256 0.30 3.47 -11.41
C ILE A 256 -0.28 2.10 -11.77
N ALA A 257 -0.12 1.66 -13.02
CA ALA A 257 -0.63 0.37 -13.49
C ALA A 257 0.00 -0.81 -12.72
N ALA A 258 1.31 -0.79 -12.51
CA ALA A 258 1.99 -1.82 -11.73
C ALA A 258 1.60 -1.78 -10.23
N TYR A 259 1.47 -0.59 -9.64
CA TYR A 259 1.00 -0.43 -8.27
C TYR A 259 -0.41 -1.01 -8.08
N ARG A 260 -1.26 -0.87 -9.10
CA ARG A 260 -2.61 -1.44 -9.14
C ARG A 260 -2.61 -2.97 -9.05
N GLY A 261 -1.60 -3.65 -9.57
CA GLY A 261 -1.44 -5.11 -9.43
C GLY A 261 -0.97 -5.53 -8.02
N THR A 262 -0.09 -4.74 -7.39
CA THR A 262 0.49 -5.10 -6.09
C THR A 262 -0.38 -4.74 -4.89
N SER A 263 -1.09 -3.61 -4.95
CA SER A 263 -1.93 -3.11 -3.86
C SER A 263 -3.07 -4.06 -3.42
N PRO A 264 -3.84 -4.71 -4.32
CA PRO A 264 -4.89 -5.66 -3.90
C PRO A 264 -4.30 -6.88 -3.19
N GLN A 265 -3.10 -7.33 -3.54
CA GLN A 265 -2.39 -8.37 -2.81
C GLN A 265 -2.06 -7.90 -1.40
N MET A 266 -1.65 -6.63 -1.21
CA MET A 266 -1.40 -6.06 0.12
C MET A 266 -2.66 -5.99 0.98
N VAL A 267 -3.82 -5.64 0.41
CA VAL A 267 -5.11 -5.63 1.11
C VAL A 267 -5.57 -7.05 1.45
N GLY A 268 -5.63 -7.92 0.43
CA GLY A 268 -6.09 -9.29 0.55
C GLY A 268 -5.19 -10.08 1.49
N PHE A 269 -3.89 -10.17 1.17
CA PHE A 269 -2.94 -10.96 1.94
C PHE A 269 -2.63 -10.35 3.30
N GLY A 270 -2.60 -9.03 3.43
CA GLY A 270 -2.52 -8.39 4.75
C GLY A 270 -3.67 -8.80 5.66
N THR A 271 -4.89 -8.91 5.12
CA THR A 271 -6.05 -9.37 5.88
C THR A 271 -6.01 -10.88 6.16
N LEU A 272 -5.57 -11.69 5.19
CA LEU A 272 -5.38 -13.13 5.39
C LEU A 272 -4.36 -13.43 6.49
N LEU A 273 -3.22 -12.73 6.50
CA LEU A 273 -2.20 -12.84 7.53
C LEU A 273 -2.72 -12.41 8.89
N LEU A 274 -3.45 -11.30 8.96
CA LEU A 274 -4.08 -10.84 10.21
C LEU A 274 -5.03 -11.89 10.79
N ASN A 275 -5.88 -12.47 9.94
CA ASN A 275 -6.87 -13.47 10.36
C ASN A 275 -6.25 -14.82 10.73
N ALA A 276 -5.04 -15.11 10.25
CA ALA A 276 -4.30 -16.32 10.61
C ALA A 276 -3.64 -16.22 11.99
N LEU A 277 -3.41 -15.02 12.52
CA LEU A 277 -2.80 -14.84 13.84
C LEU A 277 -3.81 -15.18 14.95
N PRO A 278 -3.36 -15.83 16.04
CA PRO A 278 -4.22 -16.14 17.16
C PRO A 278 -4.72 -14.86 17.82
N SER A 279 -6.02 -14.80 18.10
CA SER A 279 -6.62 -13.70 18.85
C SER A 279 -5.83 -13.44 20.12
N ASN A 280 -5.51 -12.17 20.39
CA ASN A 280 -5.12 -11.79 21.74
C ASN A 280 -6.32 -12.15 22.63
N GLY A 281 -6.17 -13.14 23.51
CA GLY A 281 -7.23 -13.69 24.36
C GLY A 281 -7.80 -12.72 25.40
N LEU A 282 -8.15 -11.51 24.97
CA LEU A 282 -9.07 -10.62 25.65
C LEU A 282 -10.45 -11.09 25.23
N ASN A 283 -11.13 -11.77 26.15
CA ASN A 283 -12.58 -11.93 26.08
C ASN A 283 -13.20 -10.59 25.68
N SER A 284 -13.99 -10.60 24.60
CA SER A 284 -14.88 -9.48 24.29
C SER A 284 -15.74 -9.15 25.52
N PRO A 285 -16.03 -7.86 25.80
CA PRO A 285 -17.20 -7.53 26.59
C PRO A 285 -18.49 -8.04 25.92
#